data_AF-A0A940D779-F1
#
_entry.id   AF-A0A940D779-F1
#
_cell.length_a   1.000
_cell.length_b   1.000
_cell.length_c   1.000
_cell.angle_alpha   90.00
_cell.angle_beta   90.00
_cell.angle_gamma   90.00
#
_symmetry.space_group_name_H-M   'P 1'
#
loop_
_entity.id
_entity.type
_entity.pdbx_description
1 polymer ?
#
loop_
_entity_poly.entity_id
_entity_poly.type
_entity_poly.pdbx_seq_one_letter_code
_entity_poly.pdbx_strand_id
1 'polypeptide(L)'
;MRVIIPWNIERTKGNLQLDIGFGDRIHNGPVEVRFPTLIDQTQPLIIMVYSKETALAEKLQIIVSLNYETSRMKDFYDIYYLCSHSSFHLSNLRKAILETFENRNTTFQDIDIVFSTEFITNKEKQTQ
;
A
#
# COMPACT_ATOMS: atom_id res chain seq x y z
N MET A 1 -8.71 -0.16 -13.26
CA MET A 1 -8.41 -0.22 -14.70
C MET A 1 -6.93 -0.51 -14.89
N ARG A 2 -6.55 -1.39 -15.81
CA ARG A 2 -5.14 -1.66 -16.12
C ARG A 2 -4.82 -1.16 -17.51
N VAL A 3 -3.75 -0.38 -17.65
CA VAL A 3 -3.27 0.14 -18.92
C VAL A 3 -1.83 -0.32 -19.12
N ILE A 4 -1.51 -0.77 -20.33
CA ILE A 4 -0.14 -1.10 -20.71
C ILE A 4 0.34 -0.03 -21.68
N ILE A 5 1.43 0.64 -21.32
CA ILE A 5 2.08 1.67 -22.13
C ILE A 5 3.37 1.07 -22.69
N PRO A 6 3.46 0.83 -24.01
CA PRO A 6 4.73 0.45 -24.62
C PRO A 6 5.68 1.64 -24.57
N TRP A 7 6.93 1.41 -24.19
CA TRP A 7 7.96 2.43 -24.16
C TRP A 7 9.20 1.97 -24.94
N ASN A 8 9.90 2.93 -25.52
CA ASN A 8 11.17 2.72 -26.21
C ASN A 8 12.17 3.78 -25.73
N ILE A 9 13.37 3.36 -25.33
CA ILE A 9 14.52 4.23 -25.08
C ILE A 9 15.65 3.68 -25.95
N GLU A 10 16.03 4.44 -26.97
CA GLU A 10 16.98 4.03 -28.01
C GLU A 10 16.65 2.64 -28.60
N ARG A 11 17.46 1.61 -28.32
CA ARG A 11 17.28 0.23 -28.78
C ARG A 11 16.54 -0.65 -27.78
N THR A 12 16.32 -0.16 -26.57
CA THR A 12 15.60 -0.89 -25.52
C THR A 12 14.12 -0.58 -25.59
N LYS A 13 13.30 -1.62 -25.52
CA LYS A 13 11.85 -1.52 -25.52
C LYS A 13 11.26 -2.34 -24.39
N GLY A 14 10.11 -1.92 -23.90
CA GLY A 14 9.40 -2.63 -22.86
C GLY A 14 7.95 -2.18 -22.73
N ASN A 15 7.27 -2.78 -21.76
CA ASN A 15 5.89 -2.44 -21.44
C ASN A 15 5.84 -1.93 -19.99
N LEU A 16 5.30 -0.74 -19.79
CA LEU A 16 4.98 -0.20 -18.48
C LEU A 16 3.52 -0.53 -18.17
N GLN A 17 3.28 -1.32 -17.13
CA GLN A 17 1.92 -1.56 -16.65
C GLN A 17 1.55 -0.50 -15.61
N LEU A 18 0.42 0.18 -15.84
CA LEU A 18 -0.19 1.10 -14.90
C LEU A 18 -1.53 0.53 -14.41
N ASP A 19 -1.64 0.34 -13.10
CA ASP A 19 -2.88 0.00 -12.43
C ASP A 19 -3.53 1.28 -11.88
N ILE A 20 -4.73 1.59 -12.34
CA ILE A 20 -5.48 2.81 -12.03
C ILE A 20 -6.72 2.43 -11.20
N GLY A 21 -6.66 2.75 -9.91
CA GLY A 21 -7.78 2.63 -8.97
C GLY A 21 -8.62 3.90 -8.94
N PHE A 22 -9.92 3.76 -8.66
CA PHE A 22 -10.86 4.87 -8.48
C PHE A 22 -11.69 4.64 -7.22
N GLY A 23 -12.09 5.71 -6.55
CA GLY A 23 -13.03 5.66 -5.43
C GLY A 23 -12.39 5.51 -4.04
N ASP A 24 -11.07 5.48 -3.95
CA ASP A 24 -10.38 5.48 -2.66
C ASP A 24 -10.38 6.88 -2.02
N ARG A 25 -10.70 6.93 -0.72
CA ARG A 25 -10.59 8.15 0.09
C ARG A 25 -9.15 8.30 0.58
N ILE A 26 -8.56 9.46 0.31
CA ILE A 26 -7.20 9.80 0.72
C ILE A 26 -7.27 10.71 1.93
N HIS A 27 -6.65 10.30 3.05
CA HIS A 27 -6.56 11.10 4.25
C HIS A 27 -5.29 11.97 4.24
N ASN A 28 -5.43 13.29 4.45
CA ASN A 28 -4.31 14.23 4.49
C ASN A 28 -3.32 14.07 3.30
N GLY A 29 -3.84 14.00 2.08
CA GLY A 29 -3.05 13.88 0.85
C GLY A 29 -3.94 14.00 -0.40
N PRO A 30 -3.38 13.90 -1.62
CA PRO A 30 -2.02 13.44 -1.93
C PRO A 30 -0.93 14.47 -1.61
N VAL A 31 0.31 14.00 -1.39
CA VAL A 31 1.48 14.82 -1.04
C VAL A 31 2.51 14.80 -2.16
N GLU A 32 3.20 15.92 -2.36
CA GLU A 32 4.29 16.03 -3.33
C GLU A 32 5.56 15.35 -2.80
N VAL A 33 6.18 14.53 -3.63
CA VAL A 33 7.49 13.91 -3.36
C VAL A 33 8.42 14.15 -4.54
N ARG A 34 9.67 14.51 -4.23
CA ARG A 34 10.76 14.52 -5.20
C ARG A 34 11.27 13.10 -5.38
N PHE A 35 10.96 12.50 -6.52
CA PHE A 35 11.40 11.16 -6.87
C PHE A 35 12.72 11.22 -7.62
N PRO A 36 13.76 10.49 -7.18
CA PRO A 36 15.06 10.48 -7.83
C PRO A 36 14.95 9.81 -9.21
N THR A 37 15.69 10.33 -10.17
CA THR A 37 15.80 9.75 -11.50
C THR A 37 16.97 8.78 -11.56
N LEU A 38 16.82 7.71 -12.36
CA LEU A 38 17.88 6.69 -12.55
C LEU A 38 18.95 7.13 -13.55
N ILE A 39 18.65 8.12 -14.39
CA ILE A 39 19.57 8.64 -15.41
C ILE A 39 20.21 9.90 -14.84
N ASP A 40 21.53 9.84 -14.65
CA ASP A 40 22.32 10.97 -14.19
C ASP A 40 22.05 12.22 -15.04
N GLN A 41 22.10 13.40 -14.41
CA GLN A 41 21.90 14.71 -15.05
C GLN A 41 20.44 15.05 -15.45
N THR A 42 19.46 14.25 -15.06
CA THR A 42 18.04 14.60 -15.20
C THR A 42 17.49 15.20 -13.90
N GLN A 43 16.59 16.19 -14.00
CA GLN A 43 15.99 16.81 -12.82
C GLN A 43 15.06 15.81 -12.10
N PRO A 44 15.04 15.78 -10.75
CA PRO A 44 14.10 14.96 -9.99
C PRO A 44 12.66 15.25 -10.38
N LEU A 45 11.86 14.19 -10.51
CA LEU A 45 10.45 14.31 -10.81
C LEU A 45 9.69 14.72 -9.56
N ILE A 46 8.72 15.62 -9.69
CA ILE A 46 7.75 15.91 -8.63
C ILE A 46 6.53 15.05 -8.93
N ILE A 47 6.23 14.11 -8.03
CA ILE A 47 5.07 13.21 -8.15
C ILE A 47 4.15 13.36 -6.94
N MET A 48 2.86 13.16 -7.17
CA MET A 48 1.86 13.09 -6.11
C MET A 48 1.77 11.66 -5.61
N VAL A 49 1.93 11.46 -4.31
CA VAL A 49 1.81 10.15 -3.66
C VAL A 49 0.81 10.21 -2.52
N TYR A 50 0.32 9.05 -2.09
CA TYR A 50 -0.49 8.98 -0.88
C TYR A 50 0.33 9.37 0.35
N SER A 51 -0.36 9.93 1.35
CA SER A 51 0.24 10.10 2.67
C SER A 51 0.63 8.75 3.25
N LYS A 52 1.62 8.75 4.14
CA LYS A 52 2.09 7.51 4.79
C LYS A 52 0.96 6.85 5.58
N GLU A 53 0.11 7.65 6.20
CA GLU A 53 -1.09 7.23 6.94
C GLU A 53 -2.08 6.50 6.02
N THR A 54 -2.39 7.07 4.84
CA THR A 54 -3.31 6.43 3.88
C THR A 54 -2.71 5.13 3.34
N ALA A 55 -1.42 5.15 2.98
CA ALA A 55 -0.73 3.96 2.49
C ALA A 55 -0.73 2.81 3.52
N LEU A 56 -0.51 3.13 4.80
CA LEU A 56 -0.56 2.15 5.89
C LEU A 56 -2.00 1.66 6.14
N ALA A 57 -2.98 2.55 6.12
CA ALA A 57 -4.39 2.24 6.31
C ALA A 57 -4.92 1.28 5.22
N GLU A 58 -4.57 1.51 3.96
CA GLU A 58 -4.94 0.62 2.85
C GLU A 58 -4.33 -0.76 3.01
N LYS A 59 -3.05 -0.86 3.34
CA LYS A 59 -2.38 -2.15 3.56
C LYS A 59 -3.01 -2.93 4.70
N LEU A 60 -3.30 -2.25 5.81
CA LEU A 60 -4.00 -2.86 6.94
C LEU A 60 -5.40 -3.35 6.53
N GLN A 61 -6.17 -2.51 5.83
CA GLN A 61 -7.51 -2.88 5.35
C GLN A 61 -7.46 -4.11 4.45
N ILE A 62 -6.47 -4.19 3.55
CA ILE A 62 -6.31 -5.33 2.64
C ILE A 62 -6.08 -6.63 3.41
N ILE A 63 -5.11 -6.67 4.34
CA ILE A 63 -4.82 -7.90 5.09
C ILE A 63 -6.00 -8.32 5.97
N VAL A 64 -6.75 -7.36 6.53
CA VAL A 64 -7.95 -7.63 7.34
C VAL A 64 -9.09 -8.16 6.48
N SER A 65 -9.37 -7.53 5.35
CA SER A 65 -10.46 -7.94 4.46
C SER A 65 -10.26 -9.32 3.82
N LEU A 66 -9.01 -9.72 3.59
CA LEU A 66 -8.68 -11.02 3.02
C LEU A 66 -8.54 -12.11 4.07
N ASN A 67 -8.17 -11.76 5.31
CA ASN A 67 -8.02 -12.70 6.40
C ASN A 67 -7.20 -13.94 6.00
N TYR A 68 -7.67 -15.16 6.26
CA TYR A 68 -6.98 -16.41 5.93
C TYR A 68 -6.67 -16.60 4.42
N GLU A 69 -7.34 -15.87 3.53
CA GLU A 69 -7.13 -15.96 2.07
C GLU A 69 -5.95 -15.10 1.57
N THR A 70 -5.28 -14.34 2.45
CA THR A 70 -4.21 -13.44 2.00
C THR A 70 -2.95 -14.18 1.54
N SER A 71 -2.66 -14.23 0.24
CA SER A 71 -1.35 -14.66 -0.28
C SER A 71 -0.32 -13.52 -0.33
N ARG A 72 -0.67 -12.36 0.22
CA ARG A 72 0.11 -11.12 0.10
C ARG A 72 1.00 -10.89 1.31
N MET A 73 1.91 -11.82 1.60
CA MET A 73 2.88 -11.69 2.71
C MET A 73 3.69 -10.37 2.66
N LYS A 74 3.90 -9.84 1.46
CA LYS A 74 4.51 -8.51 1.26
C LYS A 74 3.77 -7.38 1.98
N ASP A 75 2.45 -7.41 2.08
CA ASP A 75 1.71 -6.33 2.75
C ASP A 75 1.99 -6.29 4.26
N PHE A 76 2.22 -7.44 4.90
CA PHE A 76 2.68 -7.50 6.30
C PHE A 76 4.08 -6.89 6.46
N TYR A 77 5.00 -7.22 5.54
CA TYR A 77 6.34 -6.64 5.54
C TYR A 77 6.28 -5.12 5.33
N ASP A 78 5.47 -4.65 4.39
CA ASP A 78 5.32 -3.22 4.10
C ASP A 78 4.73 -2.47 5.31
N ILE A 79 3.75 -3.06 6.02
CA ILE A 79 3.23 -2.52 7.29
C ILE A 79 4.33 -2.42 8.33
N TYR A 80 5.06 -3.52 8.57
CA TYR A 80 6.18 -3.54 9.50
C TYR A 80 7.23 -2.48 9.14
N TYR A 81 7.62 -2.41 7.86
CA TYR A 81 8.60 -1.47 7.35
C TYR A 81 8.16 -0.02 7.56
N LEU A 82 6.92 0.32 7.19
CA LEU A 82 6.34 1.64 7.38
C LEU A 82 6.30 2.04 8.86
N CYS A 83 5.83 1.14 9.74
CA CYS A 83 5.80 1.36 11.18
C CYS A 83 7.21 1.54 11.78
N SER A 84 8.22 0.87 11.23
CA SER A 84 9.59 0.90 11.76
C SER A 84 10.41 2.09 11.25
N HIS A 85 10.09 2.61 10.07
CA HIS A 85 10.89 3.63 9.37
C HIS A 85 10.15 4.97 9.21
N SER A 86 8.93 5.10 9.72
CA SER A 86 8.18 6.36 9.69
C SER A 86 7.63 6.72 11.07
N SER A 87 7.64 8.03 11.35
CA SER A 87 6.86 8.60 12.44
C SER A 87 5.46 8.92 11.95
N PHE A 88 4.46 8.64 12.78
CA PHE A 88 3.07 8.91 12.50
C PHE A 88 2.48 9.80 13.60
N HIS A 89 1.65 10.77 13.19
CA HIS A 89 0.75 11.40 14.14
C HIS A 89 -0.44 10.47 14.37
N LEU A 90 -0.55 9.94 15.58
CA LEU A 90 -1.54 8.90 15.91
C LEU A 90 -2.98 9.32 15.58
N SER A 91 -3.31 10.61 15.74
CA SER A 91 -4.62 11.16 15.38
C SER A 91 -4.91 11.07 13.88
N ASN A 92 -3.93 11.36 13.03
CA ASN A 92 -4.07 11.30 11.57
C ASN A 92 -4.11 9.84 11.11
N LEU A 93 -3.24 9.00 11.66
CA LEU A 93 -3.23 7.57 11.33
C LEU A 93 -4.56 6.90 11.69
N ARG A 94 -5.09 7.20 12.88
CA ARG A 94 -6.40 6.68 13.32
C ARG A 94 -7.51 7.10 12.35
N LYS A 95 -7.55 8.37 11.94
CA LYS A 95 -8.55 8.85 10.98
C LYS A 95 -8.42 8.18 9.63
N ALA A 96 -7.20 8.06 9.10
CA ALA A 96 -6.95 7.37 7.84
C ALA A 96 -7.46 5.92 7.87
N ILE A 97 -7.15 5.17 8.93
CA ILE A 97 -7.64 3.80 9.11
C ILE A 97 -9.17 3.74 9.13
N LEU A 98 -9.82 4.60 9.91
CA LEU A 98 -11.28 4.62 9.98
C LEU A 98 -11.92 4.95 8.63
N GLU A 99 -11.46 6.01 7.97
CA GLU A 99 -11.97 6.44 6.66
C GLU A 99 -11.77 5.36 5.59
N THR A 100 -10.63 4.67 5.57
CA THR A 100 -10.36 3.59 4.62
C THR A 100 -11.25 2.36 4.87
N PHE A 101 -11.41 1.94 6.13
CA PHE A 101 -12.25 0.80 6.50
C PHE A 101 -13.72 1.07 6.19
N GLU A 102 -14.21 2.27 6.53
CA GLU A 102 -15.58 2.70 6.20
C GLU A 102 -15.79 2.74 4.68
N ASN A 103 -14.86 3.33 3.92
CA ASN A 103 -14.99 3.43 2.46
C ASN A 103 -15.06 2.06 1.78
N ARG A 104 -14.37 1.05 2.34
CA ARG A 104 -14.31 -0.31 1.80
C ARG A 104 -15.22 -1.30 2.53
N ASN A 105 -16.14 -0.81 3.36
CA ASN A 105 -17.09 -1.62 4.14
C ASN A 105 -16.42 -2.80 4.88
N THR A 106 -15.24 -2.57 5.44
CA THR A 106 -14.48 -3.60 6.18
C THR A 106 -14.68 -3.41 7.67
N THR A 107 -15.02 -4.49 8.37
CA THR A 107 -15.25 -4.48 9.81
C THR A 107 -13.94 -4.64 10.58
N PHE A 108 -13.84 -3.94 11.71
CA PHE A 108 -12.71 -4.09 12.63
C PHE A 108 -12.71 -5.42 13.38
N GLN A 109 -13.84 -6.14 13.41
CA GLN A 109 -13.95 -7.45 14.07
C GLN A 109 -12.96 -8.48 13.48
N ASP A 110 -12.61 -8.35 12.20
CA ASP A 110 -11.72 -9.28 11.51
C ASP A 110 -10.22 -9.01 11.81
N ILE A 111 -9.89 -7.90 12.47
CA ILE A 111 -8.51 -7.60 12.89
C ILE A 111 -7.97 -8.68 13.82
N ASP A 112 -8.78 -9.12 14.79
CA ASP A 112 -8.35 -10.08 15.81
C ASP A 112 -7.95 -11.42 15.16
N ILE A 113 -8.55 -11.74 14.01
CA ILE A 113 -8.25 -12.97 13.29
C ILE A 113 -6.86 -12.90 12.65
N VAL A 114 -6.51 -11.77 12.02
CA VAL A 114 -5.21 -11.59 11.34
C VAL A 114 -4.04 -11.58 12.31
N PHE A 115 -4.26 -11.16 13.56
CA PHE A 115 -3.24 -11.15 14.61
C PHE A 115 -3.36 -12.33 15.59
N SER A 116 -4.23 -13.30 15.30
CA SER A 116 -4.42 -14.48 16.12
C SER A 116 -3.21 -15.43 16.06
N THR A 117 -3.07 -16.26 17.10
CA THR A 117 -2.00 -17.28 17.14
C THR A 117 -2.21 -18.33 16.04
N GLU A 118 -3.48 -18.62 15.75
CA GLU A 118 -3.94 -19.54 14.70
C GLU A 118 -3.50 -19.05 13.31
N PHE A 119 -3.57 -17.74 13.06
CA PHE A 119 -3.10 -17.14 11.81
C PHE A 119 -1.57 -17.27 11.67
N ILE A 120 -0.82 -16.94 12.72
CA ILE A 120 0.66 -16.98 12.72
C ILE A 120 1.19 -18.41 12.55
N THR A 121 0.51 -19.39 13.13
CA THR A 121 0.93 -20.81 13.12
C THR A 121 0.42 -21.58 11.90
N ASN A 122 -0.36 -20.93 11.02
CA ASN A 122 -0.86 -21.56 9.80
C ASN A 122 0.29 -21.92 8.86
N LYS A 123 0.49 -23.23 8.64
CA LYS A 123 1.58 -23.80 7.84
C LYS A 123 1.55 -23.38 6.37
N GLU A 124 0.38 -23.05 5.82
CA GLU A 124 0.26 -22.58 4.42
C GLU A 124 0.78 -21.14 4.24
N LYS A 125 0.90 -20.37 5.32
CA LYS A 125 1.49 -19.01 5.33
C LYS A 125 2.99 -19.01 5.60
N GLN A 126 3.55 -20.08 6.15
CA GLN A 126 4.98 -20.18 6.47
C GLN A 126 5.86 -20.56 5.25
N THR A 127 5.25 -20.98 4.15
CA THR A 127 5.92 -21.44 2.93
C THR A 127 5.74 -20.51 1.72
N GLN A 128 5.08 -19.35 1.89
CA GLN A 128 4.86 -18.33 0.85
C GLN A 128 5.86 -17.18 0.92
#